data_AF-G2I8U7-F1
#
_entry.id   AF-G2I8U7-F1
#
_cell.length_a   1.000
_cell.length_b   1.000
_cell.length_c   1.000
_cell.angle_alpha   90.00
_cell.angle_beta   90.00
_cell.angle_gamma   90.00
#
_symmetry.space_group_name_H-M   'P 1'
#
loop_
_entity.id
_entity.type
_entity.pdbx_description
1 polymer ?
#
loop_
_entity_poly.entity_id
_entity_poly.type
_entity_poly.pdbx_seq_one_letter_code
_entity_poly.pdbx_strand_id
1 'polypeptide(L)'
;MKDNSTIEDNRVVTEFLSNKLKEIDSELSRLKKERDVTYGMLRDLNFGLLKINNINPTEKRIDIKILRSYIIDYLKFRNGKPTKSCFIYDYLNSKYKNLNKSSFRTHLLKMKKEGLIYPTYKKGYWKI
;
A
#
# COMPACT_ATOMS: atom_id res chain seq x y z
N MET A 1 24.64 -36.11 38.60
CA MET A 1 23.31 -36.24 37.96
C MET A 1 22.95 -34.85 37.45
N LYS A 2 22.75 -34.67 36.14
CA LYS A 2 22.34 -33.35 35.60
C LYS A 2 20.84 -33.23 35.79
N ASP A 3 20.41 -32.07 36.31
CA ASP A 3 19.04 -31.80 36.74
C ASP A 3 18.04 -31.90 35.59
N ASN A 4 17.27 -32.99 35.57
CA ASN A 4 16.15 -33.17 34.63
C ASN A 4 15.06 -32.11 34.82
N SER A 5 14.94 -31.49 36.00
CA SER A 5 13.91 -30.46 36.25
C SER A 5 14.15 -29.19 35.44
N THR A 6 15.41 -28.78 35.24
CA THR A 6 15.76 -27.55 34.49
C THR A 6 15.50 -27.69 32.99
N ILE A 7 15.52 -28.92 32.46
CA ILE A 7 15.26 -29.22 31.05
C ILE A 7 13.74 -29.19 30.79
N GLU A 8 12.94 -29.74 31.71
CA GLU A 8 11.48 -29.70 31.65
C GLU A 8 10.96 -28.26 31.72
N ASP A 9 11.48 -27.45 32.66
CA ASP A 9 11.09 -26.03 32.84
C ASP A 9 11.38 -25.19 31.59
N ASN A 10 12.56 -25.37 30.97
CA ASN A 10 12.91 -24.67 29.73
C ASN A 10 12.00 -25.06 28.56
N ARG A 11 11.55 -26.32 28.52
CA ARG A 11 10.64 -26.81 27.47
C ARG A 11 9.25 -26.17 27.61
N VAL A 12 8.73 -26.10 28.84
CA VAL A 12 7.45 -25.45 29.16
C VAL A 12 7.49 -23.96 28.83
N VAL A 13 8.56 -23.26 29.20
CA VAL A 13 8.72 -21.83 28.90
C VAL A 13 8.80 -21.58 27.39
N THR A 14 9.54 -22.41 26.66
CA THR A 14 9.66 -22.29 25.20
C THR A 14 8.33 -22.51 24.50
N GLU A 15 7.54 -23.50 24.96
CA GLU A 15 6.22 -23.80 24.42
C GLU A 15 5.22 -22.67 24.70
N PHE A 16 5.23 -22.11 25.91
CA PHE A 16 4.44 -20.93 26.26
C PHE A 16 4.78 -19.71 25.38
N LEU A 17 6.06 -19.39 25.21
CA LEU A 17 6.50 -18.27 24.38
C LEU A 17 6.16 -18.47 22.90
N SER A 18 6.28 -19.69 22.39
CA SER A 18 5.91 -20.06 21.02
C SER A 18 4.40 -19.87 20.78
N ASN A 19 3.57 -20.25 21.76
CA ASN A 19 2.13 -20.03 21.68
C ASN A 19 1.78 -18.54 21.71
N LYS A 20 2.44 -17.74 22.56
CA LYS A 20 2.24 -16.29 22.59
C LYS A 20 2.64 -15.60 21.29
N LEU A 21 3.73 -16.02 20.65
CA LEU A 21 4.14 -15.51 19.34
C LEU A 21 3.09 -15.81 18.26
N LYS A 22 2.52 -17.01 18.24
CA LYS A 22 1.45 -17.38 17.30
C LYS A 22 0.19 -16.54 17.50
N GLU A 23 -0.18 -16.26 18.75
CA GLU A 23 -1.30 -15.36 19.07
C GLU A 23 -1.07 -13.95 18.51
N ILE A 24 0.14 -13.40 18.70
CA ILE A 24 0.53 -12.08 18.19
C ILE A 24 0.49 -12.04 16.65
N ASP A 25 1.02 -13.07 15.97
CA ASP A 25 1.02 -13.13 14.50
C ASP A 25 -0.39 -13.23 13.90
N SER A 26 -1.29 -13.96 14.58
CA SER A 26 -2.70 -14.04 14.20
C SER A 26 -3.38 -12.67 14.32
N GLU A 27 -3.14 -11.97 15.42
CA GLU A 27 -3.72 -10.65 15.66
C GLU A 27 -3.18 -9.59 14.69
N LEU A 28 -1.88 -9.61 14.38
CA LEU A 28 -1.31 -8.75 13.35
C LEU A 28 -1.93 -9.01 11.97
N SER A 29 -2.20 -10.28 11.65
CA SER A 29 -2.85 -10.66 10.40
C SER A 29 -4.30 -10.17 10.34
N ARG A 30 -5.02 -10.23 11.46
CA ARG A 30 -6.38 -9.69 11.61
C ARG A 30 -6.40 -8.17 11.41
N LEU A 31 -5.54 -7.43 12.11
CA LEU A 31 -5.42 -5.98 12.01
C LEU A 31 -5.06 -5.51 10.59
N LYS A 32 -4.18 -6.24 9.88
CA LYS A 32 -3.87 -5.95 8.47
C LYS A 32 -5.09 -6.07 7.58
N LYS A 33 -5.93 -7.11 7.77
CA LYS A 33 -7.18 -7.28 7.02
C LYS A 33 -8.16 -6.14 7.31
N GLU A 34 -8.36 -5.79 8.57
CA GLU A 34 -9.26 -4.68 8.97
C GLU A 34 -8.82 -3.34 8.37
N ARG A 35 -7.51 -3.07 8.40
CA ARG A 35 -6.93 -1.90 7.76
C ARG A 35 -7.22 -1.86 6.26
N ASP A 36 -7.05 -2.98 5.57
CA ASP A 36 -7.29 -3.06 4.12
C ASP A 36 -8.77 -2.87 3.77
N VAL A 37 -9.68 -3.41 4.58
CA VAL A 37 -11.13 -3.14 4.48
C VAL A 37 -11.43 -1.65 4.68
N THR A 38 -10.86 -1.04 5.72
CA THR A 38 -11.04 0.39 6.03
C THR A 38 -10.57 1.29 4.87
N TYR A 39 -9.41 0.98 4.27
CA TYR A 39 -8.94 1.70 3.10
C TYR A 39 -9.85 1.52 1.88
N GLY A 40 -10.43 0.34 1.70
CA GLY A 40 -11.46 0.08 0.68
C GLY A 40 -12.70 0.96 0.87
N MET A 41 -13.23 1.01 2.09
CA MET A 41 -14.40 1.85 2.42
C MET A 41 -14.11 3.34 2.19
N LEU A 42 -12.94 3.83 2.59
CA LEU A 42 -12.54 5.23 2.39
C LEU A 42 -12.43 5.59 0.90
N ARG A 43 -11.92 4.66 0.09
CA ARG A 43 -11.85 4.79 -1.38
C ARG A 43 -13.26 4.91 -1.96
N ASP A 44 -14.15 4.01 -1.59
CA ASP A 44 -15.50 3.97 -2.14
C ASP A 44 -16.32 5.21 -1.72
N LEU A 45 -16.14 5.70 -0.48
CA LEU A 45 -16.73 6.95 0.00
C LEU A 45 -16.22 8.17 -0.77
N ASN A 46 -14.92 8.24 -1.06
CA ASN A 46 -14.37 9.31 -1.90
C ASN A 46 -14.92 9.26 -3.33
N PHE A 47 -15.08 8.07 -3.93
CA PHE A 47 -15.76 7.93 -5.23
C PHE A 47 -17.22 8.37 -5.17
N GLY A 48 -17.93 8.04 -4.09
CA GLY A 48 -19.30 8.50 -3.86
C GLY A 48 -19.39 10.03 -3.79
N LEU A 49 -18.52 10.68 -3.02
CA LEU A 49 -18.46 12.15 -2.90
C LEU A 49 -18.15 12.85 -4.23
N LEU A 50 -17.30 12.24 -5.07
CA LEU A 50 -17.03 12.75 -6.42
C LEU A 50 -18.27 12.68 -7.32
N LYS A 51 -19.08 11.62 -7.19
CA LYS A 51 -20.33 11.46 -7.97
C LYS A 51 -21.43 12.42 -7.50
N ILE A 52 -21.55 12.67 -6.20
CA ILE A 52 -22.59 13.54 -5.63
C ILE A 52 -22.32 15.02 -5.92
N ASN A 53 -21.05 15.47 -5.85
CA ASN A 53 -20.74 16.89 -5.94
C ASN A 53 -20.69 17.47 -7.36
N ASN A 54 -21.06 16.72 -8.42
CA ASN A 54 -21.06 17.17 -9.82
C ASN A 54 -19.78 17.96 -10.20
N ILE A 55 -18.64 17.57 -9.62
CA ILE A 55 -17.39 18.30 -9.75
C ILE A 55 -16.87 17.99 -11.14
N ASN A 56 -16.98 18.99 -12.02
CA ASN A 56 -16.38 18.97 -13.34
C ASN A 56 -14.88 18.60 -13.17
N PRO A 57 -14.42 17.44 -13.68
CA PRO A 57 -13.06 16.94 -13.43
C PRO A 57 -11.96 17.86 -13.99
N THR A 58 -12.34 18.88 -14.75
CA THR A 58 -11.49 19.93 -15.32
C THR A 58 -11.08 21.03 -14.33
N GLU A 59 -11.77 21.23 -13.20
CA GLU A 59 -11.57 22.45 -12.39
C GLU A 59 -11.08 22.26 -10.94
N LYS A 60 -11.00 21.04 -10.40
CA LYS A 60 -10.52 20.86 -9.02
C LYS A 60 -9.51 19.73 -8.95
N ARG A 61 -8.33 20.08 -8.42
CA ARG A 61 -7.19 19.22 -8.04
C ARG A 61 -7.65 17.77 -7.86
N ILE A 62 -7.22 16.89 -8.75
CA ILE A 62 -7.38 15.44 -8.57
C ILE A 62 -7.00 15.13 -7.12
N ASP A 63 -7.93 14.51 -6.38
CA ASP A 63 -7.65 14.14 -4.99
C ASP A 63 -6.38 13.29 -4.99
N ILE A 64 -5.37 13.82 -4.31
CA ILE A 64 -4.03 13.26 -4.20
C ILE A 64 -4.09 11.81 -3.73
N LYS A 65 -5.06 11.49 -2.87
CA LYS A 65 -5.27 10.13 -2.36
C LYS A 65 -5.73 9.19 -3.47
N ILE A 66 -6.59 9.65 -4.35
CA ILE A 66 -7.12 8.85 -5.47
C ILE A 66 -6.01 8.60 -6.49
N LEU A 67 -5.25 9.62 -6.88
CA LEU A 67 -4.10 9.46 -7.77
C LEU A 67 -3.11 8.41 -7.24
N ARG A 68 -2.80 8.46 -5.94
CA ARG A 68 -1.89 7.52 -5.27
C ARG A 68 -2.46 6.10 -5.26
N SER A 69 -3.76 5.92 -5.01
CA SER A 69 -4.41 4.60 -5.09
C SER A 69 -4.23 4.00 -6.48
N TYR A 70 -4.51 4.75 -7.54
CA TYR A 70 -4.36 4.25 -8.91
C TYR A 70 -2.92 3.90 -9.27
N ILE A 71 -1.91 4.60 -8.74
CA ILE A 71 -0.51 4.23 -8.91
C ILE A 71 -0.24 2.86 -8.29
N ILE A 72 -0.69 2.64 -7.06
CA ILE A 72 -0.53 1.35 -6.37
C ILE A 72 -1.27 0.24 -7.11
N ASP A 73 -2.54 0.46 -7.48
CA ASP A 73 -3.36 -0.52 -8.17
C ASP A 73 -2.74 -0.92 -9.52
N TYR A 74 -2.19 0.04 -10.25
CA TYR A 74 -1.48 -0.24 -11.50
C TYR A 74 -0.21 -1.05 -11.25
N LEU A 75 0.60 -0.71 -10.24
CA LEU A 75 1.81 -1.47 -9.93
C LEU A 75 1.50 -2.89 -9.41
N LYS A 76 0.40 -3.07 -8.67
CA LYS A 76 -0.12 -4.40 -8.27
C LYS A 76 -0.58 -5.20 -9.48
N PHE A 77 -1.31 -4.59 -10.41
CA PHE A 77 -1.71 -5.22 -11.67
C PHE A 77 -0.51 -5.69 -12.51
N ARG A 78 0.62 -4.98 -12.42
CA ARG A 78 1.89 -5.39 -13.03
C ARG A 78 2.62 -6.49 -12.23
N ASN A 79 1.97 -7.10 -11.24
CA ASN A 79 2.50 -8.12 -10.33
C ASN A 79 3.82 -7.67 -9.65
N GLY A 80 3.91 -6.40 -9.26
CA GLY A 80 5.12 -5.84 -8.64
C GLY A 80 6.32 -5.70 -9.60
N LYS A 81 6.15 -5.98 -10.90
CA LYS A 81 7.23 -5.80 -11.88
C LYS A 81 7.59 -4.32 -11.99
N PRO A 82 8.90 -4.00 -12.08
CA PRO A 82 9.35 -2.64 -12.32
C PRO A 82 8.68 -2.03 -13.55
N THR A 83 8.04 -0.89 -13.37
CA THR A 83 7.24 -0.23 -14.40
C THR A 83 7.73 1.19 -14.64
N LYS A 84 7.89 1.56 -15.91
CA LYS A 84 8.42 2.86 -16.32
C LYS A 84 7.41 3.96 -15.99
N SER A 85 7.92 5.11 -15.54
CA SER A 85 7.11 6.27 -15.13
C SER A 85 6.13 6.73 -16.21
N CYS A 86 6.51 6.64 -17.49
CA CYS A 86 5.63 7.00 -18.60
C CYS A 86 4.40 6.09 -18.68
N PHE A 87 4.54 4.77 -18.49
CA PHE A 87 3.39 3.86 -18.52
C PHE A 87 2.42 4.09 -17.36
N ILE A 88 2.96 4.41 -16.18
CA ILE A 88 2.14 4.80 -15.03
C ILE A 88 1.39 6.10 -15.35
N TYR A 89 2.09 7.09 -15.94
CA TYR A 89 1.50 8.36 -16.33
C TYR A 89 0.42 8.18 -17.40
N ASP A 90 0.68 7.40 -18.45
CA ASP A 90 -0.26 7.16 -19.55
C ASP A 90 -1.53 6.46 -19.05
N TYR A 91 -1.36 5.49 -18.14
CA TYR A 91 -2.48 4.84 -17.45
C TYR A 91 -3.31 5.86 -16.66
N LEU A 92 -2.67 6.70 -15.85
CA LEU A 92 -3.38 7.73 -15.07
C LEU A 92 -4.05 8.77 -15.97
N ASN A 93 -3.38 9.22 -17.03
CA ASN A 93 -3.90 10.20 -17.98
C ASN A 93 -5.08 9.65 -18.80
N SER A 94 -5.15 8.32 -19.00
CA SER A 94 -6.32 7.65 -19.59
C SER A 94 -7.55 7.70 -18.67
N LYS A 95 -7.35 7.82 -17.35
CA LYS A 95 -8.41 7.93 -16.34
C LYS A 95 -8.72 9.38 -15.96
N TYR A 96 -7.72 10.25 -16.04
CA TYR A 96 -7.80 11.67 -15.69
C TYR A 96 -7.30 12.50 -16.86
N LYS A 97 -8.24 13.08 -17.63
CA LYS A 97 -7.88 14.07 -18.65
C LYS A 97 -7.12 15.23 -17.99
N ASN A 98 -6.03 15.66 -18.61
CA ASN A 98 -5.19 16.79 -18.19
C ASN A 98 -4.37 16.58 -16.90
N LEU A 99 -3.87 15.37 -16.65
CA LEU A 99 -2.94 15.15 -15.54
C LEU A 99 -1.64 15.96 -15.75
N ASN A 100 -1.30 16.84 -14.79
CA ASN A 100 -0.04 17.59 -14.86
C ASN A 100 1.18 16.68 -14.58
N LYS A 101 2.13 16.61 -15.53
CA LYS A 101 3.37 15.82 -15.41
C LYS A 101 4.23 16.18 -14.19
N SER A 102 4.34 17.46 -13.84
CA SER A 102 5.11 17.93 -12.68
C SER A 102 4.48 17.46 -11.36
N SER A 103 3.15 17.54 -11.28
CA SER A 103 2.38 17.03 -10.14
C SER A 103 2.56 15.52 -9.98
N PHE A 104 2.42 14.76 -11.07
CA PHE A 104 2.65 13.31 -11.09
C PHE A 104 4.05 12.93 -10.54
N ARG A 105 5.10 13.60 -11.03
CA ARG A 105 6.48 13.35 -10.58
C ARG A 105 6.64 13.64 -9.08
N THR A 106 6.04 14.73 -8.61
CA THR A 106 6.03 15.09 -7.19
C THR A 106 5.36 14.01 -6.35
N HIS A 107 4.27 13.42 -6.83
CA HIS A 107 3.57 12.35 -6.12
C HIS A 107 4.38 11.07 -6.03
N LEU A 108 5.05 10.63 -7.11
CA LEU A 108 5.94 9.48 -7.06
C LEU A 108 7.06 9.65 -6.02
N LEU A 109 7.67 10.85 -5.95
CA LEU A 109 8.71 11.15 -4.97
C LEU A 109 8.19 11.15 -3.54
N LYS A 110 6.98 11.68 -3.29
CA LYS A 110 6.36 11.63 -1.96
C LYS A 110 6.03 10.18 -1.57
N MET A 111 5.43 9.39 -2.47
CA MET A 111 5.15 7.97 -2.22
C MET A 111 6.41 7.16 -1.92
N LYS A 112 7.55 7.50 -2.56
CA LYS A 112 8.86 6.94 -2.22
C LYS A 112 9.26 7.26 -0.78
N LYS A 113 9.17 8.53 -0.36
CA LYS A 113 9.51 8.95 1.00
C LYS A 113 8.63 8.25 2.05
N GLU A 114 7.39 7.98 1.69
CA GLU A 114 6.39 7.27 2.52
C GLU A 114 6.56 5.74 2.49
N GLY A 115 7.52 5.19 1.73
CA GLY A 115 7.78 3.74 1.66
C GLY A 115 6.72 2.93 0.89
N LEU A 116 5.89 3.59 0.09
CA LEU A 116 4.80 2.95 -0.66
C LEU A 116 5.24 2.36 -2.01
N ILE A 117 6.27 2.97 -2.61
CA ILE A 117 6.86 2.54 -3.88
C ILE A 117 8.37 2.78 -3.85
N TYR A 118 9.13 2.03 -4.64
CA TYR A 118 10.58 2.15 -4.70
C TYR A 118 11.05 2.33 -6.15
N PRO A 119 12.03 3.23 -6.39
CA PRO A 119 12.72 3.26 -7.68
C PRO A 119 13.61 2.02 -7.81
N THR A 120 13.83 1.58 -9.04
CA THR A 120 14.79 0.49 -9.31
C THR A 120 16.12 1.03 -9.81
N TYR A 121 17.08 0.12 -10.03
CA TYR A 121 18.38 0.44 -10.64
C TYR A 121 18.24 1.06 -12.05
N LYS A 122 17.14 0.79 -12.76
CA LYS A 122 16.84 1.43 -14.04
C LYS A 122 16.16 2.78 -13.80
N LYS A 123 16.78 3.85 -14.28
CA LYS A 123 16.27 5.22 -14.16
C LYS A 123 14.81 5.32 -14.63
N GLY A 124 13.94 5.85 -13.76
CA GLY A 124 12.54 6.10 -14.07
C GLY A 124 11.62 4.88 -13.97
N TYR A 125 12.09 3.75 -13.42
CA TYR A 125 11.26 2.58 -13.13
C TYR A 125 10.90 2.52 -11.65
N TRP A 126 9.66 2.10 -11.38
CA TRP A 126 9.06 2.03 -10.05
C TRP A 126 8.43 0.66 -9.81
N LYS A 127 8.47 0.19 -8.57
CA LYS A 127 7.76 -1.00 -8.08
C LYS A 127 7.12 -0.71 -6.72
N ILE A 128 6.21 -1.58 -6.29
CA ILE A 128 5.78 -1.64 -4.88
C ILE A 128 6.91 -2.17 -4.02
#